data_AF-A0AAV1M3F3-F1
#
_entry.id   AF-A0AAV1M3F3-F1
#
_cell.length_a   1.000
_cell.length_b   1.000
_cell.length_c   1.000
_cell.angle_alpha   90.00
_cell.angle_beta   90.00
_cell.angle_gamma   90.00
#
_symmetry.space_group_name_H-M   'P 1'
#
loop_
_entity.id
_entity.type
_entity.pdbx_description
1 polymer ?
#
loop_
_entity_poly.entity_id
_entity_poly.type
_entity_poly.pdbx_seq_one_letter_code
_entity_poly.pdbx_strand_id
1 'polypeptide(L)'
;MAQDPDTIFKVLRPVPEFDGNPNVLTRFIKLCDQICAAYLSNEPGSELSNLCLLNGILNKITGPAATTLNSNGIPESWHGIRTALINNFSDQRDETALYNDLSLATQGNSSPQEFYARCQTLFSTIMTYVTLHETLPTTIEAKRVLYKNLTKQAFVRGLKEPLGSRIRCMRPDTVEKALEFVQEELNVMYLQ
;
A
#
# COMPACT_ATOMS: atom_id res chain seq x y z
N MET A 1 19.61 30.27 1.67
CA MET A 1 20.86 29.94 0.93
C MET A 1 20.50 29.07 -0.26
N ALA A 2 20.82 29.48 -1.50
CA ALA A 2 20.47 28.72 -2.70
C ALA A 2 21.09 27.32 -2.64
N GLN A 3 20.27 26.27 -2.64
CA GLN A 3 20.72 24.89 -2.55
C GLN A 3 21.25 24.43 -3.91
N ASP A 4 22.45 23.84 -3.89
CA ASP A 4 23.13 23.35 -5.07
C ASP A 4 22.29 22.25 -5.75
N PRO A 5 22.01 22.35 -7.07
CA PRO A 5 21.15 21.41 -7.78
C PRO A 5 21.62 19.95 -7.67
N ASP A 6 22.92 19.70 -7.53
CA ASP A 6 23.48 18.36 -7.35
C ASP A 6 23.02 17.69 -6.03
N THR A 7 22.78 18.51 -4.99
CA THR A 7 22.26 18.04 -3.71
C THR A 7 20.81 17.58 -3.83
N ILE A 8 20.00 18.29 -4.61
CA ILE A 8 18.58 17.95 -4.85
C ILE A 8 18.48 16.59 -5.57
N PHE A 9 19.30 16.34 -6.59
CA PHE A 9 19.33 15.05 -7.29
C PHE A 9 19.76 13.89 -6.38
N LYS A 10 20.70 14.12 -5.46
CA LYS A 10 21.11 13.11 -4.47
C LYS A 10 19.98 12.75 -3.51
N VAL A 11 19.19 13.74 -3.09
CA VAL A 11 18.06 13.55 -2.15
C VAL A 11 16.86 12.85 -2.80
N LEU A 12 16.72 12.96 -4.13
CA LEU A 12 15.67 12.29 -4.89
C LEU A 12 15.99 10.84 -5.30
N ARG A 13 17.24 10.38 -5.19
CA ARG A 13 17.62 8.98 -5.43
C ARG A 13 16.81 7.93 -4.65
N PRO A 14 16.57 8.09 -3.33
CA PRO A 14 15.81 7.11 -2.55
C PRO A 14 14.31 7.09 -2.85
N VAL A 15 13.79 8.06 -3.61
CA VAL A 15 12.37 8.13 -3.96
C VAL A 15 12.06 7.05 -5.01
N PRO A 16 11.13 6.12 -4.73
CA PRO A 16 10.73 5.09 -5.67
C PRO A 16 9.98 5.72 -6.86
N GLU A 17 10.00 5.04 -8.00
CA GLU A 17 9.15 5.41 -9.13
C GLU A 17 7.69 5.04 -8.82
N PHE A 18 6.77 5.92 -9.23
CA PHE A 18 5.33 5.76 -8.99
C PHE A 18 4.58 5.63 -10.31
N ASP A 19 4.02 4.45 -10.58
CA ASP A 19 3.27 4.15 -11.80
C ASP A 19 1.75 4.35 -11.68
N GLY A 20 1.24 4.50 -10.45
CA GLY A 20 -0.19 4.50 -10.15
C GLY A 20 -0.61 3.45 -9.13
N ASN A 21 0.32 2.60 -8.65
CA ASN A 21 0.00 1.58 -7.67
C ASN A 21 -0.31 2.16 -6.27
N PRO A 22 -1.54 2.00 -5.74
CA PRO A 22 -1.94 2.55 -4.43
C PRO A 22 -1.06 2.07 -3.26
N ASN A 23 -0.46 0.87 -3.34
CA ASN A 23 0.41 0.35 -2.28
C ASN A 23 1.75 1.12 -2.20
N VAL A 24 2.20 1.67 -3.33
CA VAL A 24 3.45 2.45 -3.41
C VAL A 24 3.19 3.93 -3.12
N LEU A 25 1.97 4.40 -3.39
CA LEU A 25 1.54 5.80 -3.22
C LEU A 25 1.87 6.34 -1.82
N THR A 26 1.52 5.61 -0.76
CA THR A 26 1.75 6.04 0.63
C THR A 26 3.22 6.26 0.94
N ARG A 27 4.07 5.30 0.53
CA ARG A 27 5.51 5.39 0.74
C ARG A 27 6.10 6.53 -0.08
N PHE A 28 5.68 6.68 -1.33
CA PHE A 28 6.10 7.76 -2.22
C PHE A 28 5.77 9.13 -1.63
N ILE A 29 4.49 9.35 -1.27
CA ILE A 29 4.04 10.61 -0.67
C ILE A 29 4.83 10.93 0.59
N LYS A 30 5.01 9.97 1.50
CA LYS A 30 5.71 10.21 2.77
C LYS A 30 7.17 10.64 2.55
N LEU A 31 7.88 10.01 1.61
CA LEU A 31 9.26 10.38 1.28
C LEU A 31 9.32 11.78 0.64
N CYS A 32 8.44 12.04 -0.33
CA CYS A 32 8.36 13.35 -0.98
C CYS A 32 7.96 14.46 0.02
N ASP A 33 7.09 14.17 0.99
CA ASP A 33 6.69 15.11 2.04
C ASP A 33 7.87 15.48 2.94
N GLN A 34 8.68 14.50 3.36
CA GLN A 34 9.91 14.74 4.13
C GLN A 34 10.94 15.58 3.36
N ILE A 35 11.10 15.30 2.06
CA ILE A 35 12.01 16.05 1.20
C ILE A 35 11.50 17.48 0.99
N CYS A 36 10.22 17.65 0.66
CA CYS A 36 9.61 18.97 0.50
C CYS A 36 9.69 19.77 1.81
N ALA A 37 9.43 19.17 2.97
CA ALA A 37 9.55 19.86 4.25
C ALA A 37 10.99 20.33 4.57
N ALA A 38 12.00 19.60 4.10
CA ALA A 38 13.41 19.91 4.39
C ALA A 38 14.07 20.86 3.36
N TYR A 39 13.61 20.88 2.11
CA TYR A 39 14.27 21.58 1.01
C TYR A 39 13.43 22.70 0.37
N LEU A 40 12.10 22.66 0.51
CA LEU A 40 11.21 23.63 -0.13
C LEU A 40 11.20 24.91 0.71
N SER A 41 11.72 26.00 0.14
CA SER A 41 11.90 27.28 0.85
C SER A 41 11.15 28.40 0.14
N ASN A 42 10.47 29.26 0.90
CA ASN A 42 9.74 30.41 0.36
C ASN A 42 10.60 31.70 0.33
N GLU A 43 11.92 31.55 0.47
CA GLU A 43 12.86 32.68 0.45
C GLU A 43 13.12 33.14 -0.99
N PRO A 44 13.21 34.47 -1.23
CA PRO A 44 13.56 35.00 -2.54
C PRO A 44 14.93 34.46 -2.99
N GLY A 45 14.99 33.90 -4.21
CA GLY A 45 16.17 33.21 -4.75
C GLY A 45 16.14 31.67 -4.63
N SER A 46 15.10 31.09 -4.03
CA SER A 46 14.91 29.62 -3.93
C SER A 46 14.06 29.05 -5.08
N GLU A 47 13.57 29.88 -5.99
CA GLU A 47 12.63 29.50 -7.05
C GLU A 47 13.19 28.41 -7.98
N LEU A 48 14.46 28.53 -8.37
CA LEU A 48 15.13 27.53 -9.22
C LEU A 48 15.28 26.19 -8.48
N SER A 49 15.68 26.21 -7.21
CA SER A 49 15.82 25.01 -6.39
C SER A 49 14.46 24.32 -6.20
N ASN A 50 13.40 25.08 -5.92
CA ASN A 50 12.04 24.57 -5.80
C ASN A 50 11.55 23.95 -7.12
N LEU A 51 11.81 24.61 -8.25
CA LEU A 51 11.44 24.12 -9.57
C LEU A 51 12.19 22.84 -9.93
N CYS A 52 13.49 22.75 -9.63
CA CYS A 52 14.28 21.53 -9.82
C CYS A 52 13.76 20.39 -8.95
N LEU A 53 13.40 20.65 -7.69
CA LEU A 53 12.85 19.65 -6.79
C LEU A 53 11.51 19.12 -7.29
N LEU A 54 10.58 20.01 -7.66
CA LEU A 54 9.26 19.62 -8.17
C LEU A 54 9.36 18.85 -9.49
N ASN A 55 10.19 19.29 -10.43
CA ASN A 55 10.44 18.54 -11.66
C ASN A 55 11.11 17.18 -11.38
N GLY A 56 12.00 17.12 -10.39
CA GLY A 56 12.61 15.89 -9.95
C GLY A 56 11.59 14.89 -9.40
N ILE A 57 10.60 15.36 -8.62
CA ILE A 57 9.48 14.54 -8.13
C ILE A 57 8.57 14.12 -9.29
N LEU A 58 8.24 15.02 -10.21
CA LEU A 58 7.42 14.72 -11.39
C LEU A 58 8.07 13.65 -12.28
N ASN A 59 9.39 13.69 -12.47
CA ASN A 59 10.12 12.66 -13.21
C ASN A 59 10.09 11.28 -12.56
N LYS A 60 9.81 11.19 -11.25
CA LYS A 60 9.61 9.90 -10.56
C LYS A 60 8.21 9.35 -10.75
N ILE A 61 7.27 10.16 -11.22
CA ILE A 61 5.91 9.74 -11.55
C ILE A 61 5.94 9.26 -13.01
N THR A 62 5.59 8.00 -13.22
CA THR A 62 5.72 7.34 -14.52
C THR A 62 4.40 6.64 -14.90
N GLY A 63 4.32 6.13 -16.12
CA GLY A 63 3.22 5.27 -16.56
C GLY A 63 1.83 5.94 -16.48
N PRO A 64 0.78 5.18 -16.10
CA PRO A 64 -0.59 5.69 -15.97
C PRO A 64 -0.71 6.94 -15.10
N ALA A 65 0.07 7.02 -14.01
CA ALA A 65 0.05 8.16 -13.11
C ALA A 65 0.48 9.48 -13.78
N ALA A 66 1.54 9.43 -14.58
CA ALA A 66 2.01 10.59 -15.32
C ALA A 66 0.98 11.06 -16.35
N THR A 67 0.35 10.13 -17.08
CA THR A 67 -0.67 10.45 -18.08
C THR A 67 -1.88 11.16 -17.45
N THR A 68 -2.37 10.67 -16.31
CA THR A 68 -3.49 11.29 -15.60
C THR A 68 -3.15 12.68 -15.07
N LEU A 69 -1.94 12.88 -14.52
CA LEU A 69 -1.47 14.19 -14.07
C LEU A 69 -1.34 15.20 -15.22
N ASN A 70 -0.80 14.78 -16.36
CA ASN A 70 -0.70 15.61 -17.55
C ASN A 70 -2.09 16.00 -18.09
N SER A 71 -3.05 15.08 -18.05
CA SER A 71 -4.41 15.30 -18.55
C SER A 71 -5.23 16.25 -17.66
N ASN A 72 -5.04 16.17 -16.35
CA ASN A 72 -5.73 17.02 -15.38
C ASN A 72 -5.06 18.40 -15.17
N GLY A 73 -3.92 18.64 -15.82
CA GLY A 73 -3.08 19.82 -15.62
C GLY A 73 -2.11 19.63 -14.46
N ILE A 74 -0.82 19.83 -14.71
CA ILE A 74 0.24 19.67 -13.71
C ILE A 74 0.15 20.82 -12.69
N PRO A 75 -0.11 20.54 -11.41
CA PRO A 75 -0.16 21.58 -10.39
C PRO A 75 1.24 22.13 -10.09
N GLU A 76 1.35 23.44 -9.87
CA GLU A 76 2.62 24.15 -9.62
C GLU A 76 3.19 23.97 -8.20
N SER A 77 2.42 23.34 -7.30
CA SER A 77 2.83 23.11 -5.90
C SER A 77 2.84 21.63 -5.56
N TRP A 78 3.78 21.22 -4.69
CA TRP A 78 3.80 19.86 -4.13
C TRP A 78 2.46 19.50 -3.47
N HIS A 79 1.81 20.46 -2.79
CA HIS A 79 0.50 20.24 -2.19
C HIS A 79 -0.56 19.86 -3.23
N GLY A 80 -0.57 20.54 -4.39
CA GLY A 80 -1.44 20.19 -5.51
C GLY A 80 -1.12 18.82 -6.10
N ILE A 81 0.17 18.50 -6.29
CA ILE A 81 0.61 17.19 -6.83
C ILE A 81 0.19 16.08 -5.88
N ARG A 82 0.45 16.24 -4.59
CA ARG A 82 0.04 15.30 -3.54
C ARG A 82 -1.46 15.06 -3.56
N THR A 83 -2.26 16.12 -3.58
CA THR A 83 -3.73 16.01 -3.59
C THR A 83 -4.24 15.35 -4.86
N ALA A 84 -3.68 15.68 -6.03
CA ALA A 84 -4.04 15.05 -7.29
C ALA A 84 -3.71 13.54 -7.28
N LEU A 85 -2.53 13.17 -6.78
CA LEU A 85 -2.11 11.77 -6.65
C LEU A 85 -3.01 10.98 -5.70
N ILE A 86 -3.35 11.54 -4.54
CA ILE A 86 -4.29 10.92 -3.60
C ILE A 86 -5.66 10.77 -4.26
N ASN A 87 -6.22 11.83 -4.84
CA ASN A 87 -7.57 11.77 -5.39
C ASN A 87 -7.73 10.77 -6.56
N ASN A 88 -6.68 10.61 -7.37
CA ASN A 88 -6.73 9.74 -8.56
C ASN A 88 -6.25 8.30 -8.29
N PHE A 89 -5.35 8.09 -7.33
CA PHE A 89 -4.68 6.80 -7.12
C PHE A 89 -4.76 6.27 -5.69
N SER A 90 -5.33 7.02 -4.74
CA SER A 90 -5.63 6.43 -3.43
C SER A 90 -6.77 5.44 -3.55
N ASP A 91 -6.69 4.39 -2.72
CA ASP A 91 -7.82 3.49 -2.56
C ASP A 91 -8.94 4.27 -1.84
N GLN A 92 -10.03 4.55 -2.56
CA GLN A 92 -11.16 5.33 -2.02
C GLN A 92 -12.01 4.55 -1.01
N ARG A 93 -11.69 3.29 -0.74
CA ARG A 93 -12.42 2.49 0.26
C ARG A 93 -11.96 2.90 1.65
N ASP A 94 -12.91 3.31 2.48
CA ASP A 94 -12.67 3.52 3.90
C ASP A 94 -12.28 2.22 4.61
N GLU A 95 -11.63 2.35 5.78
CA GLU A 95 -11.21 1.23 6.64
C GLU A 95 -12.33 0.19 6.84
N THR A 96 -13.57 0.64 7.05
CA THR A 96 -14.74 -0.21 7.24
C THR A 96 -15.11 -1.03 5.99
N ALA A 97 -14.97 -0.44 4.80
CA ALA A 97 -15.25 -1.14 3.54
C ALA A 97 -14.18 -2.22 3.29
N LEU A 98 -12.90 -1.89 3.50
CA LEU A 98 -11.80 -2.84 3.40
C LEU A 98 -11.92 -3.97 4.43
N TYR A 99 -12.34 -3.65 5.66
CA TYR A 99 -12.64 -4.64 6.69
C TYR A 99 -13.77 -5.59 6.27
N ASN A 100 -14.86 -5.05 5.71
CA ASN A 100 -15.98 -5.87 5.23
C ASN A 100 -15.55 -6.77 4.06
N ASP A 101 -14.79 -6.25 3.11
CA ASP A 101 -14.21 -7.03 2.01
C ASP A 101 -13.37 -8.20 2.54
N LEU A 102 -12.55 -7.95 3.56
CA LEU A 102 -11.73 -8.99 4.18
C LEU A 102 -12.58 -10.01 4.95
N SER A 103 -13.56 -9.56 5.73
CA SER A 103 -14.44 -10.43 6.54
C SER A 103 -15.37 -11.32 5.71
N LEU A 104 -15.79 -10.83 4.54
CA LEU A 104 -16.64 -11.53 3.58
C LEU A 104 -15.84 -12.26 2.50
N ALA A 105 -14.51 -12.20 2.54
CA ALA A 105 -13.65 -12.86 1.58
C ALA A 105 -13.88 -14.39 1.63
N THR A 106 -14.16 -14.97 0.47
CA THR A 106 -14.28 -16.42 0.30
C THR A 106 -13.45 -16.88 -0.88
N GLN A 107 -12.98 -18.13 -0.82
CA GLN A 107 -12.16 -18.72 -1.88
C GLN A 107 -12.90 -18.77 -3.22
N GLY A 108 -14.21 -19.04 -3.19
CA GLY A 108 -15.02 -19.20 -4.40
C GLY A 108 -14.49 -20.31 -5.30
N ASN A 109 -14.18 -19.96 -6.56
CA ASN A 109 -13.60 -20.86 -7.56
C ASN A 109 -12.07 -20.74 -7.68
N SER A 110 -11.43 -19.86 -6.91
CA SER A 110 -9.98 -19.64 -6.99
C SER A 110 -9.21 -20.74 -6.24
N SER A 111 -7.93 -20.91 -6.56
CA SER A 111 -7.06 -21.79 -5.79
C SER A 111 -6.84 -21.24 -4.36
N PRO A 112 -6.51 -22.09 -3.38
CA PRO A 112 -6.22 -21.60 -2.03
C PRO A 112 -5.03 -20.64 -1.96
N GLN A 113 -4.05 -20.79 -2.85
CA GLN A 113 -2.91 -19.87 -2.97
C GLN A 113 -3.34 -18.49 -3.50
N GLU A 114 -4.20 -18.44 -4.52
CA GLU A 114 -4.76 -17.18 -5.01
C GLU A 114 -5.63 -16.50 -3.96
N PHE A 115 -6.42 -17.28 -3.23
CA PHE A 115 -7.24 -16.75 -2.13
C PHE A 115 -6.36 -16.17 -1.01
N TYR A 116 -5.27 -16.86 -0.65
CA TYR A 116 -4.27 -16.34 0.28
C TYR A 116 -3.67 -15.02 -0.21
N ALA A 117 -3.24 -14.96 -1.48
CA ALA A 117 -2.67 -13.74 -2.06
C ALA A 117 -3.67 -12.57 -2.04
N ARG A 118 -4.96 -12.84 -2.28
CA ARG A 118 -6.03 -11.86 -2.19
C ARG A 118 -6.22 -11.35 -0.75
N CYS A 119 -6.26 -12.24 0.25
CA CYS A 119 -6.34 -11.87 1.66
C CYS A 119 -5.14 -11.02 2.10
N GLN A 120 -3.92 -11.37 1.66
CA GLN A 120 -2.71 -10.60 1.94
C GLN A 120 -2.71 -9.22 1.26
N THR A 121 -3.26 -9.14 0.05
CA THR A 121 -3.42 -7.86 -0.65
C THR A 121 -4.38 -6.95 0.12
N LEU A 122 -5.55 -7.46 0.52
CA LEU A 122 -6.52 -6.71 1.34
C LEU A 122 -5.91 -6.25 2.68
N PHE A 123 -5.19 -7.14 3.37
CA PHE A 123 -4.46 -6.78 4.59
C PHE A 123 -3.45 -5.65 4.35
N SER A 124 -2.68 -5.71 3.26
CA SER A 124 -1.70 -4.69 2.90
C SER A 124 -2.37 -3.35 2.59
N THR A 125 -3.51 -3.37 1.88
CA THR A 125 -4.30 -2.16 1.61
C THR A 125 -4.84 -1.54 2.90
N ILE A 126 -5.39 -2.34 3.81
CA ILE A 126 -5.86 -1.86 5.12
C ILE A 126 -4.70 -1.24 5.90
N MET A 127 -3.55 -1.92 5.97
CA MET A 127 -2.39 -1.39 6.69
C MET A 127 -1.86 -0.09 6.08
N THR A 128 -1.96 0.04 4.76
CA THR A 128 -1.61 1.27 4.04
C THR A 128 -2.54 2.42 4.43
N TYR A 129 -3.86 2.18 4.47
CA TYR A 129 -4.84 3.14 4.96
C TYR A 129 -4.56 3.54 6.42
N VAL A 130 -4.39 2.56 7.31
CA VAL A 130 -4.09 2.80 8.72
C VAL A 130 -2.83 3.66 8.87
N THR A 131 -1.78 3.39 8.11
CA THR A 131 -0.52 4.15 8.17
C THR A 131 -0.66 5.57 7.61
N LEU A 132 -1.60 5.82 6.69
CA LEU A 132 -1.88 7.14 6.15
C LEU A 132 -2.72 8.00 7.11
N HIS A 133 -3.69 7.40 7.79
CA HIS A 133 -4.69 8.11 8.59
C HIS A 133 -4.35 8.17 10.08
N GLU A 134 -3.58 7.22 10.61
CA GLU A 134 -3.16 7.21 12.01
C GLU A 134 -1.76 7.80 12.17
N THR A 135 -1.61 8.68 13.16
CA THR A 135 -0.32 9.31 13.50
C THR A 135 0.36 8.63 14.68
N LEU A 136 -0.41 7.93 15.54
CA LEU A 136 0.11 7.35 16.78
C LEU A 136 0.68 5.93 16.54
N PRO A 137 1.98 5.69 16.82
CA PRO A 137 2.60 4.39 16.56
C PRO A 137 1.95 3.22 17.31
N THR A 138 1.47 3.46 18.54
CA THR A 138 0.81 2.42 19.35
C THR A 138 -0.53 2.00 18.76
N THR A 139 -1.29 2.93 18.18
CA THR A 139 -2.56 2.62 17.49
C THR A 139 -2.31 1.82 16.21
N ILE A 140 -1.28 2.21 15.44
CA ILE A 140 -0.89 1.48 14.22
C ILE A 140 -0.53 0.03 14.55
N GLU A 141 0.24 -0.19 15.62
CA GLU A 141 0.65 -1.54 16.02
C GLU A 141 -0.53 -2.38 16.55
N ALA A 142 -1.41 -1.78 17.35
CA ALA A 142 -2.63 -2.45 17.81
C ALA A 142 -3.53 -2.86 16.63
N LYS A 143 -3.73 -1.95 15.66
CA LYS A 143 -4.48 -2.23 14.43
C LYS A 143 -3.79 -3.30 13.57
N ARG A 144 -2.46 -3.29 13.48
CA ARG A 144 -1.69 -4.33 12.78
C ARG A 144 -1.97 -5.72 13.35
N VAL A 145 -1.93 -5.87 14.67
CA VAL A 145 -2.23 -7.14 15.35
C VAL A 145 -3.68 -7.56 15.11
N LEU A 146 -4.63 -6.62 15.21
CA LEU A 146 -6.05 -6.88 14.96
C LEU A 146 -6.28 -7.39 13.54
N TYR A 147 -5.81 -6.66 12.53
CA TYR A 147 -6.02 -7.03 11.13
C TYR A 147 -5.29 -8.31 10.76
N LYS A 148 -4.12 -8.58 11.33
CA LYS A 148 -3.42 -9.85 11.12
C LYS A 148 -4.24 -11.04 11.62
N ASN A 149 -4.85 -10.91 12.80
CA ASN A 149 -5.76 -11.92 13.35
C ASN A 149 -7.03 -12.06 12.51
N LEU A 150 -7.58 -10.96 12.01
CA LEU A 150 -8.76 -10.97 11.16
C LEU A 150 -8.49 -11.67 9.82
N THR A 151 -7.38 -11.34 9.16
CA THR A 151 -6.96 -11.99 7.90
C THR A 151 -6.84 -13.49 8.07
N LYS A 152 -6.30 -13.95 9.20
CA LYS A 152 -6.25 -15.37 9.52
C LYS A 152 -7.64 -15.99 9.63
N GLN A 153 -8.54 -15.37 10.40
CA GLN A 153 -9.89 -15.87 10.58
C GLN A 153 -10.68 -15.89 9.27
N ALA A 154 -10.56 -14.83 8.48
CA ALA A 154 -11.18 -14.71 7.16
C ALA A 154 -10.67 -15.79 6.20
N PHE A 155 -9.35 -16.01 6.14
CA PHE A 155 -8.76 -17.05 5.29
C PHE A 155 -9.28 -18.44 5.69
N VAL A 156 -9.16 -18.80 6.97
CA VAL A 156 -9.57 -20.11 7.45
C VAL A 156 -11.09 -20.35 7.29
N ARG A 157 -11.91 -19.31 7.46
CA ARG A 157 -13.37 -19.38 7.26
C ARG A 157 -13.76 -19.44 5.79
N GLY A 158 -13.04 -18.73 4.93
CA GLY A 158 -13.35 -18.56 3.51
C GLY A 158 -12.89 -19.72 2.63
N LEU A 159 -12.05 -20.62 3.14
CA LEU A 159 -11.63 -21.83 2.45
C LEU A 159 -12.81 -22.75 2.12
N LYS A 160 -12.76 -23.38 0.95
CA LYS A 160 -13.78 -24.32 0.49
C LYS A 160 -13.75 -25.60 1.34
N GLU A 161 -14.92 -26.15 1.64
CA GLU A 161 -15.03 -27.45 2.28
C GLU A 161 -14.58 -28.57 1.32
N PRO A 162 -13.94 -29.65 1.82
CA PRO A 162 -13.70 -29.99 3.24
C PRO A 162 -12.42 -29.39 3.86
N LEU A 163 -11.61 -28.67 3.07
CA LEU A 163 -10.33 -28.11 3.54
C LEU A 163 -10.56 -27.11 4.69
N GLY A 164 -11.53 -26.21 4.55
CA GLY A 164 -11.85 -25.22 5.59
C GLY A 164 -12.14 -25.82 6.98
N SER A 165 -12.85 -26.95 7.05
CA SER A 165 -13.11 -27.64 8.32
C SER A 165 -11.84 -28.28 8.92
N ARG A 166 -11.02 -28.95 8.10
CA ARG A 166 -9.79 -29.60 8.57
C ARG A 166 -8.77 -28.61 9.11
N ILE A 167 -8.54 -27.52 8.39
CA ILE A 167 -7.59 -26.48 8.77
C ILE A 167 -8.05 -25.74 10.04
N ARG A 168 -9.36 -25.56 10.23
CA ARG A 168 -9.92 -25.03 11.50
C ARG A 168 -9.57 -25.92 12.70
N CYS A 169 -9.62 -27.23 12.53
CA CYS A 169 -9.27 -28.18 13.58
C CYS A 169 -7.77 -28.13 13.94
N MET A 170 -6.89 -27.83 12.98
CA MET A 170 -5.45 -27.70 13.19
C MET A 170 -5.03 -26.41 13.91
N ARG A 171 -5.94 -25.43 14.07
CA ARG A 171 -5.73 -24.16 14.79
C ARG A 171 -4.41 -23.45 14.43
N PRO A 172 -4.26 -22.95 13.18
CA PRO A 172 -3.05 -22.25 12.78
C PRO A 172 -2.83 -20.98 13.62
N ASP A 173 -1.58 -20.74 14.01
CA ASP A 173 -1.19 -19.53 14.74
C ASP A 173 -1.20 -18.31 13.80
N THR A 174 -0.73 -18.50 12.57
CA THR A 174 -0.56 -17.45 11.55
C THR A 174 -1.23 -17.84 10.22
N VAL A 175 -1.43 -16.87 9.34
CA VAL A 175 -2.08 -17.14 8.04
C VAL A 175 -1.13 -17.89 7.09
N GLU A 176 0.18 -17.72 7.27
CA GLU A 176 1.24 -18.49 6.60
C GLU A 176 1.17 -19.97 6.98
N LYS A 177 1.10 -20.29 8.28
CA LYS A 177 0.91 -21.68 8.75
C LYS A 177 -0.40 -22.27 8.22
N ALA A 178 -1.46 -21.46 8.14
CA ALA A 178 -2.72 -21.92 7.57
C ALA A 178 -2.56 -22.33 6.10
N LEU A 179 -1.74 -21.63 5.31
CA LEU A 179 -1.43 -21.99 3.93
C LEU A 179 -0.57 -23.27 3.85
N GLU A 180 0.41 -23.43 4.73
CA GLU A 180 1.24 -24.65 4.80
C GLU A 180 0.36 -25.89 5.03
N PHE A 181 -0.53 -25.84 6.02
CA PHE A 181 -1.48 -26.93 6.28
C PHE A 181 -2.41 -27.21 5.08
N VAL A 182 -2.83 -26.17 4.36
CA VAL A 182 -3.64 -26.35 3.14
C VAL A 182 -2.85 -27.08 2.06
N GLN A 183 -1.57 -26.75 1.88
CA GLN A 183 -0.72 -27.42 0.89
C GLN A 183 -0.45 -28.87 1.27
N GLU A 184 -0.20 -29.16 2.55
CA GLU A 184 -0.05 -30.52 3.06
C GLU A 184 -1.32 -31.35 2.79
N GLU A 185 -2.50 -30.82 3.13
CA GLU A 185 -3.77 -31.50 2.91
C GLU A 185 -4.09 -31.71 1.42
N LEU A 186 -3.77 -30.73 0.56
CA LEU A 186 -3.91 -30.89 -0.88
C LEU A 186 -3.01 -32.02 -1.40
N ASN A 187 -1.74 -32.07 -0.97
CA ASN A 187 -0.81 -33.13 -1.37
C ASN A 187 -1.29 -34.51 -0.92
N VAL A 188 -1.84 -34.63 0.29
CA VAL A 188 -2.43 -35.88 0.79
C VAL A 188 -3.63 -36.29 -0.06
N MET A 189 -4.50 -35.35 -0.44
CA MET A 189 -5.65 -35.63 -1.32
C MET A 189 -5.24 -36.03 -2.74
N TYR A 190 -4.11 -35.51 -3.26
CA TYR A 190 -3.59 -35.90 -4.58
C TYR A 190 -2.96 -37.30 -4.60
N LEU A 191 -2.53 -37.81 -3.45
CA LEU A 191 -1.91 -39.13 -3.29
C LEU A 191 -2.94 -40.26 -3.05
N GLN A 192 -4.22 -39.93 -2.90
CA GLN A 192 -5.34 -40.87 -2.75
C GLN A 192 -6.09 -41.06 -4.06
#